data_AF-A0A2R8BI17-F1
#
_entry.id   AF-A0A2R8BI17-F1
#
_cell.length_a   1.000
_cell.length_b   1.000
_cell.length_c   1.000
_cell.angle_alpha   90.00
_cell.angle_beta   90.00
_cell.angle_gamma   90.00
#
_symmetry.space_group_name_H-M   'P 1'
#
loop_
_entity.id
_entity.type
_entity.pdbx_description
1 polymer ?
#
loop_
_entity_poly.entity_id
_entity_poly.type
_entity_poly.pdbx_seq_one_letter_code
_entity_poly.pdbx_strand_id
1 'polypeptide(L)'
;MITAHRAKGLEFDHVVILNSGWDHVSKNEDPAAPRRLFYVAMTRARHSLTVLTSGKHPLMDARADTNAEAVLRRSVMPATDAVVVPAKTFQLPSLKAVDLSFAGRQRHGDPVHTAVQKVQTGDRATLEYNAPYWIVLDQHGHILGRMAKRWQPPEGRQFQSGHAGAIVTWRKVDSKEEFQRHIKRDEWETILPELVFVPATK
;
A
#
# COMPACT_ATOMS: atom_id res chain seq x y z
N MET A 1 8.44 3.66 -4.65
CA MET A 1 7.50 4.76 -4.29
C MET A 1 7.13 4.59 -2.83
N ILE A 2 7.31 5.61 -1.99
CA ILE A 2 6.98 5.55 -0.55
C ILE A 2 5.97 6.63 -0.20
N THR A 3 5.22 6.44 0.88
CA THR A 3 4.38 7.50 1.42
C THR A 3 5.25 8.56 2.11
N ALA A 4 4.79 9.82 2.14
CA ALA A 4 5.51 10.89 2.83
C ALA A 4 5.81 10.57 4.30
N HIS A 5 4.90 9.87 4.98
CA HIS A 5 5.10 9.41 6.36
C HIS A 5 6.29 8.46 6.50
N ARG A 6 6.49 7.54 5.54
CA ARG A 6 7.61 6.59 5.54
C ARG A 6 8.94 7.22 5.12
N ALA A 7 8.91 8.44 4.58
CA ALA A 7 10.13 9.14 4.17
C ALA A 7 10.84 9.84 5.33
N LYS A 8 10.21 9.94 6.51
CA LYS A 8 10.78 10.64 7.66
C LYS A 8 12.13 10.02 8.06
N GLY A 9 13.17 10.86 8.14
CA GLY A 9 14.54 10.42 8.48
C GLY A 9 15.32 9.82 7.31
N LEU A 10 14.74 9.72 6.13
CA LEU A 10 15.43 9.33 4.90
C LEU A 10 15.80 10.57 4.07
N GLU A 11 16.73 10.42 3.14
CA GLU A 11 17.07 11.45 2.16
C GLU A 11 17.30 10.81 0.80
N PHE A 12 16.98 11.54 -0.27
CA PHE A 12 17.10 11.10 -1.65
C PHE A 12 17.63 12.24 -2.51
N ASP A 13 18.46 11.93 -3.49
CA ASP A 13 19.01 12.96 -4.38
C ASP A 13 17.91 13.70 -5.16
N HIS A 14 16.90 12.95 -5.61
CA HIS A 14 15.76 13.48 -6.35
C HIS A 14 14.46 13.01 -5.73
N VAL A 15 13.58 13.96 -5.40
CA VAL A 15 12.24 13.67 -4.84
C VAL A 15 11.17 14.21 -5.78
N VAL A 16 10.23 13.34 -6.13
CA VAL A 16 9.01 13.70 -6.85
C VAL A 16 7.82 13.52 -5.92
N ILE A 17 7.11 14.61 -5.64
CA ILE A 17 5.86 14.61 -4.89
C ILE A 17 4.70 14.62 -5.89
N LEU A 18 3.86 13.59 -5.84
CA LEU A 18 2.68 13.45 -6.69
C LEU A 18 1.44 14.11 -6.08
N ASN A 19 0.47 14.45 -6.93
CA ASN A 19 -0.76 15.08 -6.50
C ASN A 19 -1.64 14.08 -5.74
N SER A 20 -1.87 14.28 -4.43
CA SER A 20 -3.00 13.68 -3.72
C SER A 20 -3.06 14.09 -2.25
N GLY A 21 -4.25 14.45 -1.78
CA GLY A 21 -4.64 14.28 -0.38
C GLY A 21 -4.02 15.24 0.64
N TRP A 22 -3.30 16.27 0.19
CA TRP A 22 -2.60 17.24 1.04
C TRP A 22 -3.52 18.22 1.79
N ASP A 23 -4.82 18.12 1.56
CA ASP A 23 -5.92 18.82 2.22
C ASP A 23 -6.64 17.94 3.27
N HIS A 24 -6.38 16.63 3.30
CA HIS A 24 -7.00 15.73 4.26
C HIS A 24 -6.31 15.82 5.62
N VAL A 25 -7.07 16.24 6.64
CA VAL A 25 -6.67 16.19 8.05
C VAL A 25 -7.35 14.97 8.68
N SER A 26 -6.60 14.11 9.37
CA SER A 26 -7.20 12.96 10.06
C SER A 26 -8.02 13.42 11.28
N LYS A 27 -8.94 12.57 11.77
CA LYS A 27 -9.71 12.87 12.99
C LYS A 27 -8.74 13.07 14.17
N ASN A 28 -8.89 14.20 14.88
CA ASN A 28 -8.06 14.64 16.00
C ASN A 28 -6.61 15.06 15.64
N GLU A 29 -6.30 15.32 14.38
CA GLU A 29 -5.02 15.92 14.00
C GLU A 29 -5.09 17.46 13.98
N ASP A 30 -3.94 18.08 14.29
CA ASP A 30 -3.71 19.50 14.10
C ASP A 30 -3.97 19.89 12.63
N PRO A 31 -4.74 20.97 12.37
CA PRO A 31 -4.98 21.49 11.01
C PRO A 31 -3.70 21.75 10.19
N ALA A 32 -2.55 22.01 10.84
CA ALA A 32 -1.28 22.18 10.18
C ALA A 32 -0.54 20.85 9.86
N ALA A 33 -1.08 19.69 10.25
CA ALA A 33 -0.44 18.39 10.03
C ALA A 33 -0.13 18.10 8.55
N PRO A 34 -1.04 18.35 7.57
CA PRO A 34 -0.72 18.14 6.16
C PRO A 34 0.41 19.04 5.66
N ARG A 35 0.47 20.30 6.15
CA ARG A 35 1.55 21.24 5.84
C ARG A 35 2.90 20.75 6.38
N ARG A 36 2.93 20.26 7.63
CA ARG A 36 4.14 19.67 8.23
C ARG A 36 4.60 18.43 7.48
N LEU A 37 3.68 17.56 7.08
CA LEU A 37 4.00 16.38 6.29
C LEU A 37 4.55 16.75 4.91
N PHE A 38 3.96 17.76 4.26
CA PHE A 38 4.43 18.26 2.97
C PHE A 38 5.85 18.83 3.08
N TYR A 39 6.12 19.62 4.12
CA TYR A 39 7.47 20.10 4.44
C TYR A 39 8.47 18.97 4.68
N VAL A 40 8.09 17.93 5.43
CA VAL A 40 8.94 16.74 5.63
C VAL A 40 9.25 16.11 4.28
N ALA A 41 8.27 15.91 3.40
CA ALA A 41 8.48 15.33 2.07
C ALA A 41 9.43 16.18 1.20
N MET A 42 9.25 17.51 1.19
CA MET A 42 10.11 18.43 0.44
C MET A 42 11.57 18.36 0.91
N THR A 43 11.79 18.36 2.22
CA THR A 43 13.14 18.34 2.82
C THR A 43 13.85 16.99 2.74
N ARG A 44 13.25 15.97 2.10
CA ARG A 44 13.97 14.72 1.80
C ARG A 44 14.84 14.84 0.54
N ALA A 45 14.66 15.90 -0.26
CA ALA A 45 15.41 16.13 -1.48
C ALA A 45 16.79 16.74 -1.19
N ARG A 46 17.86 16.11 -1.69
CA ARG A 46 19.23 16.65 -1.58
C ARG A 46 19.60 17.55 -2.76
N HIS A 47 19.18 17.20 -3.98
CA HIS A 47 19.53 17.95 -5.19
C HIS A 47 18.33 18.57 -5.90
N SER A 48 17.25 17.81 -6.12
CA SER A 48 16.08 18.34 -6.83
C SER A 48 14.75 17.89 -6.23
N LEU A 49 13.82 18.83 -6.15
CA LEU A 49 12.43 18.59 -5.77
C LEU A 49 11.52 18.89 -6.97
N THR A 50 10.65 17.95 -7.33
CA THR A 50 9.58 18.17 -8.31
C THR A 50 8.23 17.93 -7.64
N VAL A 51 7.31 18.88 -7.77
CA VAL A 51 5.93 18.73 -7.31
C VAL A 51 5.03 18.67 -8.54
N LEU A 52 4.32 17.55 -8.71
CA LEU A 52 3.35 17.35 -9.78
C LEU A 52 1.95 17.55 -9.21
N THR A 53 1.19 18.47 -9.81
CA THR A 53 -0.20 18.80 -9.43
C THR A 53 -1.12 18.70 -10.64
N SER A 54 -2.35 18.23 -10.44
CA SER A 54 -3.45 18.36 -11.42
C SER A 54 -4.36 19.49 -10.95
N GLY A 55 -4.10 20.71 -11.42
CA GLY A 55 -4.80 21.92 -10.99
C GLY A 55 -4.17 22.60 -9.78
N LYS A 56 -4.98 23.32 -8.98
CA LYS A 56 -4.51 24.07 -7.80
C LYS A 56 -4.13 23.11 -6.68
N HIS A 57 -2.90 23.22 -6.20
CA HIS A 57 -2.43 22.48 -5.03
C HIS A 57 -2.82 23.23 -3.73
N PRO A 58 -3.33 22.56 -2.68
CA PRO A 58 -3.81 23.23 -1.46
C PRO A 58 -2.72 23.96 -0.68
N LEU A 59 -1.45 23.54 -0.84
CA LEU A 59 -0.30 24.09 -0.11
C LEU A 59 0.66 24.91 -0.99
N MET A 60 0.43 24.99 -2.30
CA MET A 60 1.25 25.81 -3.20
C MET A 60 0.34 26.85 -3.84
N ASP A 61 0.63 28.13 -3.64
CA ASP A 61 -0.18 29.18 -4.25
C ASP A 61 0.40 29.54 -5.63
N ALA A 62 -0.41 29.30 -6.66
CA ALA A 62 -0.06 29.65 -8.03
C ALA A 62 0.29 31.14 -8.21
N ARG A 63 -0.18 32.05 -7.35
CA ARG A 63 0.05 33.50 -7.48
C ARG A 63 1.16 34.06 -6.60
N ALA A 64 1.38 33.48 -5.42
CA ALA A 64 2.40 33.96 -4.49
C ALA A 64 3.83 33.55 -4.93
N ASP A 65 3.99 32.37 -5.52
CA ASP A 65 5.33 31.86 -5.86
C ASP A 65 5.78 32.19 -7.29
N THR A 66 5.03 33.01 -8.02
CA THR A 66 5.34 33.36 -9.42
C THR A 66 6.63 34.18 -9.57
N ASN A 67 7.09 34.81 -8.48
CA ASN A 67 8.34 35.59 -8.41
C ASN A 67 9.44 34.88 -7.61
N ALA A 68 9.28 33.60 -7.25
CA ALA A 68 10.33 32.86 -6.58
C ALA A 68 11.35 32.37 -7.64
N GLU A 69 12.50 33.03 -7.74
CA GLU A 69 13.60 32.64 -8.65
C GLU A 69 14.02 31.16 -8.52
N ALA A 70 13.76 30.55 -7.35
CA ALA A 70 14.06 29.15 -7.05
C ALA A 70 13.04 28.13 -7.56
N VAL A 71 11.89 28.53 -8.14
CA VAL A 71 10.82 27.61 -8.54
C VAL A 71 10.56 27.66 -10.04
N LEU A 72 11.01 26.63 -10.76
CA LEU A 72 10.67 26.45 -12.16
C LEU A 72 9.30 25.79 -12.32
N ARG A 73 8.33 26.51 -12.91
CA ARG A 73 6.99 25.98 -13.20
C ARG A 73 6.86 25.57 -14.65
N ARG A 74 6.33 24.37 -14.88
CA ARG A 74 6.05 23.83 -16.21
C ARG A 74 4.62 23.33 -16.26
N SER A 75 3.86 23.80 -17.25
CA SER A 75 2.57 23.20 -17.60
C SER A 75 2.84 22.01 -18.51
N VAL A 76 2.32 20.85 -18.16
CA VAL A 76 2.45 19.63 -18.96
C VAL A 76 1.06 19.25 -19.46
N MET A 77 0.90 19.19 -20.77
CA MET A 77 -0.25 18.56 -21.42
C MET A 77 0.17 17.14 -21.78
N PRO A 78 -0.27 16.10 -21.05
CA PRO A 78 0.08 14.74 -21.39
C PRO A 78 -0.52 14.41 -22.77
N ALA A 79 0.30 13.85 -23.66
CA ALA A 79 -0.20 13.29 -24.92
C ALA A 79 -1.09 12.07 -24.60
N THR A 80 -2.40 12.29 -24.54
CA THR A 80 -3.41 11.25 -24.30
C THR A 80 -3.58 10.29 -25.47
N ASP A 81 -3.02 10.66 -26.61
CA ASP A 81 -3.37 10.16 -27.93
C ASP A 81 -2.65 8.83 -28.25
N ALA A 82 -1.60 8.49 -27.49
CA ALA A 82 -0.70 7.38 -27.80
C ALA A 82 -0.60 6.30 -26.70
N VAL A 83 -1.19 6.50 -25.51
CA VAL A 83 -1.04 5.54 -24.41
C VAL A 83 -2.37 5.33 -23.70
N VAL A 84 -3.07 4.25 -24.07
CA VAL A 84 -4.06 3.63 -23.20
C VAL A 84 -3.27 2.99 -22.06
N VAL A 85 -2.89 3.76 -21.04
CA VAL A 85 -2.36 3.17 -19.81
C VAL A 85 -3.54 2.41 -19.20
N PRO A 86 -3.49 1.07 -19.08
CA PRO A 86 -4.55 0.36 -18.38
C PRO A 86 -4.62 0.96 -16.99
N ALA A 87 -5.80 1.42 -16.58
CA ALA A 87 -6.02 2.08 -15.30
C ALA A 87 -5.74 1.08 -14.16
N LYS A 88 -4.47 0.88 -13.81
CA LYS A 88 -4.04 -0.02 -12.76
C LYS A 88 -4.49 0.56 -11.41
N THR A 89 -5.08 -0.27 -10.56
CA THR A 89 -5.26 0.05 -9.14
C THR A 89 -4.33 -0.82 -8.35
N PHE A 90 -3.49 -0.16 -7.57
CA PHE A 90 -2.55 -0.78 -6.66
C PHE A 90 -3.21 -0.83 -5.29
N GLN A 91 -3.24 -2.02 -4.68
CA GLN A 91 -3.56 -2.20 -3.28
C GLN A 91 -2.26 -2.49 -2.55
N LEU A 92 -1.79 -1.52 -1.76
CA LEU A 92 -0.60 -1.66 -0.94
C LEU A 92 -0.83 -2.62 0.26
N PRO A 93 0.26 -3.17 0.85
CA PRO A 93 0.19 -4.01 2.04
C PRO A 93 -0.62 -3.35 3.17
N SER A 94 -1.63 -4.06 3.67
CA SER A 94 -2.57 -3.52 4.66
C SER A 94 -3.02 -4.58 5.66
N LEU A 95 -2.83 -4.30 6.95
CA LEU A 95 -3.31 -5.12 8.06
C LEU A 95 -4.83 -5.33 8.04
N LYS A 96 -5.59 -4.39 7.46
CA LYS A 96 -7.07 -4.46 7.41
C LYS A 96 -7.60 -5.35 6.28
N ALA A 97 -6.76 -5.63 5.29
CA ALA A 97 -7.12 -6.40 4.10
C ALA A 97 -6.93 -7.92 4.29
N VAL A 98 -6.07 -8.32 5.23
CA VAL A 98 -5.71 -9.72 5.50
C VAL A 98 -6.34 -10.20 6.81
N ASP A 99 -6.69 -11.48 6.88
CA ASP A 99 -7.03 -12.14 8.12
C ASP A 99 -5.74 -12.54 8.86
N LEU A 100 -5.25 -11.63 9.69
CA LEU A 100 -3.99 -11.77 10.42
C LEU A 100 -3.93 -13.02 11.30
N SER A 101 -5.08 -13.51 11.77
CA SER A 101 -5.17 -14.67 12.65
C SER A 101 -5.32 -16.00 11.90
N PHE A 102 -5.33 -16.01 10.56
CA PHE A 102 -5.49 -17.24 9.79
C PHE A 102 -4.41 -18.27 10.09
N ALA A 103 -3.13 -17.90 9.96
CA ALA A 103 -2.03 -18.81 10.23
C ALA A 103 -1.98 -19.20 11.72
N GLY A 104 -2.27 -18.28 12.65
CA GLY A 104 -2.32 -18.57 14.09
C GLY A 104 -3.40 -19.57 14.52
N ARG A 105 -4.45 -19.79 13.72
CA ARG A 105 -5.50 -20.80 13.98
C ARG A 105 -5.14 -22.19 13.44
N GLN A 106 -4.13 -22.28 12.57
CA GLN A 106 -3.74 -23.57 11.99
C GLN A 106 -3.09 -24.48 13.02
N ARG A 107 -3.18 -25.78 12.75
CA ARG A 107 -2.59 -26.81 13.62
C ARG A 107 -1.06 -26.76 13.56
N HIS A 108 -0.42 -27.37 14.55
CA HIS A 108 1.02 -27.61 14.48
C HIS A 108 1.36 -28.46 13.24
N GLY A 109 2.41 -28.07 12.50
CA GLY A 109 2.82 -28.73 11.27
C GLY A 109 1.97 -28.42 10.04
N ASP A 110 1.05 -27.45 10.11
CA ASP A 110 0.31 -27.02 8.92
C ASP A 110 1.26 -26.42 7.85
N PRO A 111 1.11 -26.79 6.56
CA PRO A 111 1.99 -26.33 5.49
C PRO A 111 2.09 -24.80 5.36
N VAL A 112 1.07 -24.04 5.79
CA VAL A 112 1.10 -22.57 5.73
C VAL A 112 2.31 -22.00 6.46
N HIS A 113 2.72 -22.61 7.58
CA HIS A 113 3.82 -22.09 8.39
C HIS A 113 5.15 -22.20 7.63
N THR A 114 5.40 -23.36 7.04
CA THR A 114 6.60 -23.60 6.24
C THR A 114 6.59 -22.76 4.96
N ALA A 115 5.42 -22.56 4.34
CA ALA A 115 5.29 -21.74 3.15
C ALA A 115 5.58 -20.26 3.45
N VAL A 116 5.00 -19.71 4.52
CA VAL A 116 5.24 -18.32 4.95
C VAL A 116 6.69 -18.11 5.39
N GLN A 117 7.30 -19.04 6.11
CA GLN A 117 8.72 -18.93 6.50
C GLN A 117 9.70 -18.88 5.32
N LYS A 118 9.32 -19.46 4.18
CA LYS A 118 10.15 -19.48 2.97
C LYS A 118 9.96 -18.24 2.10
N VAL A 119 8.89 -17.48 2.32
CA VAL A 119 8.53 -16.36 1.45
C VAL A 119 9.38 -15.14 1.80
N GLN A 120 9.80 -14.40 0.78
CA GLN A 120 10.49 -13.11 0.92
C GLN A 120 9.63 -11.98 0.36
N THR A 121 9.92 -10.75 0.79
CA THR A 121 9.26 -9.58 0.20
C THR A 121 9.64 -9.48 -1.28
N GLY A 122 8.65 -9.32 -2.15
CA GLY A 122 8.81 -9.34 -3.60
C GLY A 122 8.45 -10.67 -4.25
N ASP A 123 8.35 -11.77 -3.49
CA ASP A 123 7.95 -13.07 -4.03
C ASP A 123 6.52 -13.03 -4.58
N ARG A 124 6.30 -13.76 -5.67
CA ARG A 124 5.01 -13.77 -6.38
C ARG A 124 3.90 -14.34 -5.49
N ALA A 125 2.77 -13.65 -5.47
CA ALA A 125 1.55 -14.07 -4.80
C ALA A 125 0.37 -14.03 -5.78
N THR A 126 -0.48 -15.06 -5.75
CA THR A 126 -1.73 -15.11 -6.50
C THR A 126 -2.92 -15.13 -5.57
N LEU A 127 -4.10 -14.87 -6.13
CA LEU A 127 -5.36 -14.89 -5.40
C LEU A 127 -6.29 -15.95 -6.00
N GLU A 128 -6.87 -16.77 -5.13
CA GLU A 128 -7.89 -17.74 -5.49
C GLU A 128 -9.11 -17.56 -4.59
N TYR A 129 -10.31 -17.55 -5.19
CA TYR A 129 -11.55 -17.49 -4.42
C TYR A 129 -11.99 -18.90 -4.01
N ASN A 130 -11.84 -19.20 -2.72
CA ASN A 130 -12.34 -20.43 -2.10
C ASN A 130 -13.40 -20.04 -1.07
N ALA A 131 -14.66 -20.08 -1.49
CA ALA A 131 -15.77 -19.48 -0.77
C ALA A 131 -15.79 -19.91 0.72
N PRO A 132 -15.97 -18.96 1.66
CA PRO A 132 -16.31 -17.55 1.45
C PRO A 132 -15.09 -16.60 1.45
N TYR A 133 -13.87 -17.07 1.20
CA TYR A 133 -12.65 -16.27 1.34
C TYR A 133 -11.80 -16.23 0.08
N TRP A 134 -11.03 -15.16 -0.06
CA TRP A 134 -9.90 -15.11 -0.98
C TRP A 134 -8.65 -15.63 -0.29
N ILE A 135 -8.00 -16.63 -0.90
CA ILE A 135 -6.78 -17.26 -0.42
C ILE A 135 -5.59 -16.67 -1.17
N VAL A 136 -4.51 -16.38 -0.44
CA VAL A 136 -3.25 -15.93 -1.02
C VAL A 136 -2.35 -17.13 -1.17
N LEU A 137 -1.87 -17.37 -2.40
CA LEU A 137 -1.06 -18.53 -2.75
C LEU A 137 0.33 -18.11 -3.24
N ASP A 138 1.34 -18.95 -3.03
CA ASP A 138 2.65 -18.81 -3.66
C ASP A 138 2.62 -19.28 -5.13
N GLN A 139 3.76 -19.18 -5.82
CA GLN A 139 3.91 -19.65 -7.20
C GLN A 139 3.75 -21.18 -7.37
N HIS A 140 3.80 -21.95 -6.29
CA HIS A 140 3.66 -23.41 -6.27
C HIS A 140 2.26 -23.86 -5.80
N GLY A 141 1.34 -22.92 -5.51
CA GLY A 141 0.00 -23.21 -5.02
C GLY A 141 -0.09 -23.46 -3.51
N HIS A 142 0.96 -23.21 -2.74
CA HIS A 142 0.89 -23.27 -1.28
C HIS A 142 0.17 -22.06 -0.71
N ILE A 143 -0.64 -22.28 0.32
CA ILE A 143 -1.32 -21.20 1.05
C ILE A 143 -0.29 -20.38 1.82
N LEU A 144 -0.24 -19.09 1.54
CA LEU A 144 0.53 -18.09 2.29
C LEU A 144 -0.35 -17.31 3.28
N GLY A 145 -1.66 -17.28 3.04
CA GLY A 145 -2.59 -16.56 3.92
C GLY A 145 -3.99 -16.46 3.33
N ARG A 146 -4.78 -15.60 3.96
CA ARG A 146 -6.19 -15.41 3.61
C ARG A 146 -6.57 -13.94 3.76
N MET A 147 -7.33 -13.41 2.81
CA MET A 147 -7.89 -12.06 2.89
C MET A 147 -8.99 -12.00 3.96
N ALA A 148 -9.22 -10.83 4.53
CA ALA A 148 -10.29 -10.63 5.51
C ALA A 148 -11.67 -10.94 4.88
N LYS A 149 -12.61 -11.48 5.66
CA LYS A 149 -13.96 -11.88 5.15
C LYS A 149 -14.69 -10.79 4.37
N ARG A 150 -14.53 -9.53 4.78
CA ARG A 150 -15.16 -8.35 4.16
C ARG A 150 -14.40 -7.82 2.94
N TRP A 151 -13.20 -8.32 2.70
CA TRP A 151 -12.37 -7.85 1.59
C TRP A 151 -12.93 -8.44 0.29
N GLN A 152 -13.05 -7.58 -0.71
CA GLN A 152 -13.40 -7.95 -2.07
C GLN A 152 -12.41 -7.27 -3.03
N PRO A 153 -12.10 -7.86 -4.18
CA PRO A 153 -11.37 -7.16 -5.22
C PRO A 153 -12.14 -5.89 -5.63
N PRO A 154 -11.43 -4.83 -6.08
CA PRO A 154 -12.09 -3.61 -6.54
C PRO A 154 -13.15 -3.89 -7.61
N GLU A 155 -14.32 -3.25 -7.48
CA GLU A 155 -15.44 -3.44 -8.40
C GLU A 155 -15.04 -3.12 -9.86
N GLY A 156 -15.51 -3.96 -10.80
CA GLY A 156 -15.21 -3.80 -12.23
C GLY A 156 -13.75 -4.07 -12.60
N ARG A 157 -12.96 -4.68 -11.72
CA ARG A 157 -11.54 -4.96 -11.96
C ARG A 157 -11.19 -6.44 -11.78
N GLN A 158 -10.19 -6.88 -12.53
CA GLN A 158 -9.64 -8.22 -12.47
C GLN A 158 -8.22 -8.18 -11.89
N PHE A 159 -7.85 -9.23 -11.16
CA PHE A 159 -6.51 -9.40 -10.63
C PHE A 159 -5.50 -9.56 -11.77
N GLN A 160 -4.46 -8.72 -11.79
CA GLN A 160 -3.38 -8.79 -12.78
C GLN A 160 -2.15 -9.49 -12.20
N SER A 161 -1.72 -9.10 -11.01
CA SER A 161 -0.51 -9.61 -10.37
C SER A 161 -0.48 -9.27 -8.89
N GLY A 162 0.27 -10.05 -8.11
CA GLY A 162 0.51 -9.78 -6.70
C GLY A 162 1.88 -10.27 -6.26
N HIS A 163 2.36 -9.73 -5.15
CA HIS A 163 3.56 -10.18 -4.48
C HIS A 163 3.44 -10.01 -2.97
N ALA A 164 4.28 -10.69 -2.21
CA ALA A 164 4.44 -10.44 -0.78
C ALA A 164 5.03 -9.03 -0.59
N GLY A 165 4.20 -8.05 -0.23
CA GLY A 165 4.66 -6.66 -0.09
C GLY A 165 5.16 -6.32 1.32
N ALA A 166 4.73 -7.08 2.33
CA ALA A 166 5.34 -7.11 3.65
C ALA A 166 5.08 -8.46 4.32
N ILE A 167 5.94 -8.82 5.28
CA ILE A 167 5.76 -9.98 6.17
C ILE A 167 5.73 -9.41 7.58
N VAL A 168 4.73 -9.79 8.37
CA VAL A 168 4.58 -9.30 9.74
C VAL A 168 4.48 -10.47 10.71
N THR A 169 5.18 -10.33 11.82
CA THR A 169 5.00 -11.17 13.01
C THR A 169 3.78 -10.68 13.77
N TRP A 170 2.87 -11.60 14.08
CA TRP A 170 1.65 -11.32 14.82
C TRP A 170 1.58 -12.22 16.05
N ARG A 171 1.09 -11.67 17.18
CA ARG A 171 0.95 -12.42 18.42
C ARG A 171 -0.51 -12.60 18.79
N LYS A 172 -0.78 -13.63 19.58
CA LYS A 172 -2.11 -13.91 20.11
C LYS A 172 -2.69 -12.70 20.86
N VAL A 173 -1.85 -11.99 21.61
CA VAL A 173 -2.23 -10.78 22.37
C VAL A 173 -2.59 -9.58 21.50
N ASP A 174 -2.10 -9.53 20.25
CA ASP A 174 -2.43 -8.45 19.30
C ASP A 174 -3.81 -8.67 18.67
N SER A 175 -4.40 -9.86 18.82
CA SER A 175 -5.75 -10.20 18.37
C SER A 175 -6.81 -9.89 19.43
N LYS A 176 -8.00 -9.49 18.98
CA LYS A 176 -9.16 -9.32 19.89
C LYS A 176 -9.46 -10.62 20.64
N GLU A 177 -9.92 -10.49 21.88
CA GLU A 177 -10.23 -11.62 22.78
C GLU A 177 -11.13 -12.69 22.13
N GLU A 178 -12.12 -12.27 21.34
CA GLU A 178 -13.01 -13.16 20.60
C GLU A 178 -12.28 -14.12 19.64
N PHE A 179 -11.15 -13.69 19.08
CA PHE A 179 -10.33 -14.50 18.17
C PHE A 179 -9.28 -15.34 18.91
N GLN A 180 -8.87 -14.94 20.12
CA GLN A 180 -7.83 -15.63 20.90
C GLN A 180 -8.18 -17.08 21.23
N ARG A 181 -9.46 -17.39 21.45
CA ARG A 181 -9.92 -18.76 21.77
C ARG A 181 -9.62 -19.78 20.66
N HIS A 182 -9.53 -19.32 19.41
CA HIS A 182 -9.30 -20.18 18.25
C HIS A 182 -7.82 -20.24 17.85
N ILE A 183 -6.99 -19.36 18.42
CA ILE A 183 -5.56 -19.24 18.12
C ILE A 183 -4.79 -20.29 18.93
N LYS A 184 -4.02 -21.11 18.21
CA LYS A 184 -3.27 -22.27 18.72
C LYS A 184 -1.79 -21.99 18.97
N ARG A 185 -1.33 -20.77 18.69
CA ARG A 185 0.07 -20.34 18.82
C ARG A 185 0.16 -18.97 19.48
N ASP A 186 1.23 -18.72 20.20
CA ASP A 186 1.45 -17.41 20.81
C ASP A 186 1.96 -16.38 19.79
N GLU A 187 2.69 -16.85 18.77
CA GLU A 187 3.28 -16.02 17.71
C GLU A 187 3.31 -16.76 16.37
N TRP A 188 3.09 -16.05 15.27
CA TRP A 188 3.22 -16.55 13.90
C TRP A 188 3.48 -15.41 12.90
N GLU A 189 3.95 -15.76 11.71
CA GLU A 189 4.12 -14.82 10.61
C GLU A 189 2.91 -14.86 9.65
N THR A 190 2.60 -13.71 9.04
CA THR A 190 1.61 -13.62 7.97
C THR A 190 2.05 -12.58 6.94
N ILE A 191 1.70 -12.83 5.67
CA ILE A 191 2.03 -11.91 4.58
C ILE A 191 0.94 -10.85 4.42
N LEU A 192 1.35 -9.65 4.04
CA LEU A 192 0.50 -8.58 3.56
C LEU A 192 0.78 -8.40 2.05
N PRO A 193 -0.09 -8.90 1.18
CA PRO A 193 0.17 -8.86 -0.25
C PRO A 193 0.01 -7.43 -0.78
N GLU A 194 0.89 -7.07 -1.71
CA GLU A 194 0.66 -5.96 -2.63
C GLU A 194 0.02 -6.52 -3.90
N LEU A 195 -1.10 -5.93 -4.32
CA LEU A 195 -1.93 -6.45 -5.42
C LEU A 195 -2.14 -5.38 -6.49
N VAL A 196 -2.16 -5.81 -7.74
CA VAL A 196 -2.41 -4.97 -8.91
C VAL A 196 -3.64 -5.48 -9.62
N PHE A 197 -4.57 -4.57 -9.88
CA PHE A 197 -5.81 -4.85 -10.62
C PHE A 197 -5.89 -3.97 -11.86
N VAL A 198 -6.42 -4.53 -12.94
CA VAL A 198 -6.73 -3.81 -14.18
C VAL A 198 -8.23 -3.83 -14.44
N PRO A 199 -8.78 -2.92 -15.27
CA PRO A 199 -10.17 -3.01 -15.67
C PRO A 199 -10.50 -4.40 -16.21
N ALA A 200 -11.66 -4.94 -15.80
CA ALA A 200 -12.14 -6.18 -16.38
C ALA A 200 -12.40 -5.93 -17.88
N THR A 201 -11.85 -6.79 -18.73
CA THR A 201 -12.19 -6.78 -20.15
C THR A 201 -13.65 -7.18 -20.26
N LYS A 202 -14.50 -6.33 -20.86
CA LYS A 202 -15.88 -6.69 -21.18
C LYS A 202 -15.92 -7.81 -22.22
#